data_AF-A0A550CSF5-F1
#
_entry.id   AF-A0A550CSF5-F1
#
_cell.length_a   1.000
_cell.length_b   1.000
_cell.length_c   1.000
_cell.angle_alpha   90.00
_cell.angle_beta   90.00
_cell.angle_gamma   90.00
#
_symmetry.space_group_name_H-M   'P 1'
#
loop_
_entity.id
_entity.type
_entity.pdbx_description
1 polymer ?
#
loop_
_entity_poly.entity_id
_entity_poly.type
_entity_poly.pdbx_seq_one_letter_code
_entity_poly.pdbx_strand_id
1 'polypeptide(L)'
;MLALRGARCSTSPLSRYARPLVSPRPQRRQFTEGLCEGFFELARVMPYPDSFPTYTTTLILMTVFSRLVQVPFAYKGRQRYERAQALVQSDLAAMRPTISQHVMKEMKLAGVKADMETLKNMHKKRQAELLNDYRKDLMKKHNAGTLKNLILPNIVQVPIFLGLTLFAWRLCTDPTPLEAESFLWIDSLIRPDPTMTVPVGLGVLTFAMAETKSWTMTAAERAAQDRARTQRRLRAAAGKMEFNLAESMKSAIRLISLPRIVVTSFAPAGLGIVWLTNSLFGLIQNVSFDMISRRRRAREEVDKPKLQPATAPPPPPESPLAAHIRKISDASSELSGDVAPSGRATRPAATSATPMKTASATASSTSKARAKSAKRRQA
;
A
#
# COMPACT_ATOMS: atom_id res chain seq x y z
N MET A 1 25.64 60.19 -50.93
CA MET A 1 26.96 60.67 -50.47
C MET A 1 27.50 59.70 -49.42
N LEU A 2 28.79 59.36 -49.52
CA LEU A 2 29.64 58.55 -48.61
C LEU A 2 29.30 57.04 -48.58
N ALA A 3 30.02 56.09 -49.22
CA ALA A 3 31.48 55.87 -49.43
C ALA A 3 32.26 55.85 -48.10
N LEU A 4 33.17 54.93 -47.76
CA LEU A 4 33.87 53.83 -48.42
C LEU A 4 34.75 53.15 -47.31
N ARG A 5 35.35 51.99 -47.64
CA ARG A 5 36.49 51.30 -46.96
C ARG A 5 36.17 50.54 -45.66
N GLY A 6 36.51 49.26 -45.48
CA GLY A 6 37.47 48.40 -46.17
C GLY A 6 38.56 47.96 -45.20
N ALA A 7 38.58 46.69 -44.79
CA ALA A 7 39.76 46.03 -44.24
C ALA A 7 39.70 44.52 -44.56
N ARG A 8 40.80 44.04 -45.15
CA ARG A 8 41.02 42.68 -45.65
C ARG A 8 41.67 41.81 -44.57
N CYS A 9 41.45 40.50 -44.74
CA CYS A 9 42.35 39.37 -44.48
C CYS A 9 43.17 39.32 -43.18
N SER A 10 42.90 38.29 -42.38
CA SER A 10 43.97 37.43 -41.86
C SER A 10 43.53 35.98 -41.88
N THR A 11 44.06 35.24 -42.85
CA THR A 11 44.05 33.78 -42.94
C THR A 11 45.16 33.22 -42.05
N SER A 12 44.81 32.40 -41.08
CA SER A 12 45.77 31.50 -40.42
C SER A 12 45.13 30.10 -40.33
N PRO A 13 45.68 29.08 -41.01
CA PRO A 13 45.15 27.73 -40.97
C PRO A 13 45.80 26.99 -39.78
N LEU A 14 45.21 27.10 -38.60
CA LEU A 14 45.54 26.16 -37.52
C LEU A 14 44.60 24.96 -37.59
N SER A 15 44.95 24.10 -38.54
CA SER A 15 44.65 22.67 -38.51
C SER A 15 45.21 22.07 -37.22
N ARG A 16 44.44 22.16 -36.14
CA ARG A 16 44.53 21.19 -35.05
C ARG A 16 43.51 20.12 -35.37
N TYR A 17 44.01 18.97 -35.80
CA TYR A 17 43.31 17.70 -35.75
C TYR A 17 42.84 17.45 -34.32
N ALA A 18 41.69 18.02 -33.95
CA ALA A 18 40.88 17.51 -32.88
C ALA A 18 40.37 16.16 -33.38
N ARG A 19 41.08 15.08 -33.04
CA ARG A 19 40.53 13.73 -33.16
C ARG A 19 39.15 13.78 -32.53
N PRO A 20 38.07 13.41 -33.23
CA PRO A 20 36.79 13.24 -32.57
C PRO A 20 37.04 12.23 -31.45
N LEU A 21 36.91 12.70 -30.21
CA LEU A 21 36.79 11.82 -29.06
C LEU A 21 35.50 11.03 -29.32
N VAL A 22 35.66 9.88 -29.98
CA VAL A 22 34.64 8.84 -30.07
C VAL A 22 34.46 8.40 -28.63
N SER A 23 33.55 9.07 -27.92
CA SER A 23 33.17 8.64 -26.59
C SER A 23 32.62 7.22 -26.77
N PRO A 24 33.12 6.22 -26.01
CA PRO A 24 32.54 4.89 -26.06
C PRO A 24 31.05 5.06 -25.74
N ARG A 25 30.20 4.74 -26.73
CA ARG A 25 28.75 4.76 -26.53
C ARG A 25 28.48 3.92 -25.30
N PRO A 26 27.75 4.45 -24.29
CA PRO A 26 27.58 3.75 -23.04
C PRO A 26 26.93 2.39 -23.29
N GLN A 27 27.65 1.34 -22.88
CA GLN A 27 27.31 -0.09 -23.00
C GLN A 27 25.87 -0.42 -22.56
N ARG A 28 25.26 0.44 -21.73
CA ARG A 28 23.88 0.35 -21.24
C ARG A 28 22.80 0.42 -22.33
N ARG A 29 23.08 0.98 -23.53
CA ARG A 29 22.10 1.00 -24.64
C ARG A 29 21.93 -0.36 -25.31
N GLN A 30 22.98 -1.17 -25.36
CA GLN A 30 23.01 -2.45 -26.09
C GLN A 30 22.01 -3.47 -25.53
N PHE A 31 21.80 -3.50 -24.22
CA PHE A 31 20.88 -4.49 -23.62
C PHE A 31 19.42 -4.26 -24.05
N THR A 32 18.95 -3.00 -24.03
CA THR A 32 17.57 -2.69 -24.42
C THR A 32 17.35 -2.85 -25.92
N GLU A 33 18.35 -2.53 -26.73
CA GLU A 33 18.32 -2.69 -28.18
C GLU A 33 18.22 -4.17 -28.56
N GLY A 34 19.06 -5.03 -27.96
CA GLY A 34 19.02 -6.48 -28.19
C GLY A 34 17.70 -7.12 -27.76
N LEU A 35 17.07 -6.64 -26.68
CA LEU A 35 15.73 -7.09 -26.29
C LEU A 35 14.65 -6.70 -27.30
N CYS A 36 14.72 -5.48 -27.86
CA CYS A 36 13.75 -5.02 -28.86
C CYS A 36 13.89 -5.80 -30.17
N GLU A 37 15.13 -6.03 -30.59
CA GLU A 37 15.43 -6.82 -31.79
C GLU A 37 15.00 -8.29 -31.63
N GLY A 38 15.30 -8.89 -30.47
CA GLY A 38 14.81 -10.23 -30.14
C GLY A 38 13.28 -10.33 -30.12
N PHE A 39 12.58 -9.26 -29.74
CA PHE A 39 11.12 -9.20 -29.84
C PHE A 39 10.63 -9.15 -31.29
N PHE A 40 11.26 -8.35 -32.15
CA PHE A 40 10.86 -8.30 -33.56
C PHE A 40 11.11 -9.63 -34.27
N GLU A 41 12.23 -10.30 -33.97
CA GLU A 41 12.51 -11.64 -34.46
C GLU A 41 11.49 -12.66 -33.96
N LEU A 42 11.21 -12.67 -32.64
CA LEU A 42 10.20 -13.54 -32.07
C LEU A 42 8.82 -13.31 -32.71
N ALA A 43 8.45 -12.05 -32.94
CA ALA A 43 7.19 -11.70 -33.56
C ALA A 43 7.07 -12.28 -34.99
N ARG A 44 8.15 -12.20 -35.80
CA ARG A 44 8.17 -12.74 -37.17
C ARG A 44 8.17 -14.27 -37.22
N VAL A 45 8.81 -14.93 -36.25
CA VAL A 45 8.95 -16.39 -36.22
C VAL A 45 7.67 -17.10 -35.76
N MET A 46 6.84 -16.42 -34.96
CA MET A 46 5.63 -17.03 -34.40
C MET A 46 4.56 -17.22 -35.49
N PRO A 47 3.97 -18.44 -35.61
CA PRO A 47 2.98 -18.76 -36.63
C PRO A 47 1.58 -18.24 -36.23
N TYR A 48 1.37 -16.93 -36.34
CA TYR A 48 0.05 -16.34 -36.11
C TYR A 48 -0.85 -16.52 -37.34
N PRO A 49 -2.17 -16.68 -37.15
CA PRO A 49 -3.12 -16.54 -38.25
C PRO A 49 -3.07 -15.12 -38.85
N ASP A 50 -3.27 -15.00 -40.16
CA ASP A 50 -3.23 -13.70 -40.88
C ASP A 50 -4.22 -12.65 -40.35
N SER A 51 -5.24 -13.08 -39.61
CA SER A 51 -6.20 -12.18 -38.97
C SER A 51 -5.65 -11.44 -37.75
N PHE A 52 -4.53 -11.88 -37.19
CA PHE A 52 -3.97 -11.31 -35.97
C PHE A 52 -2.75 -10.43 -36.26
N PRO A 53 -2.70 -9.20 -35.72
CA PRO A 53 -1.52 -8.36 -35.84
C PRO A 53 -0.34 -8.99 -35.09
N THR A 54 0.73 -9.27 -35.84
CA THR A 54 1.94 -9.98 -35.42
C THR A 54 2.60 -9.38 -34.17
N TYR A 55 2.91 -8.08 -34.17
CA TYR A 55 3.64 -7.45 -33.06
C TYR A 55 2.74 -7.27 -31.85
N THR A 56 1.50 -6.83 -32.04
CA THR A 56 0.53 -6.66 -30.95
C THR A 56 0.23 -7.99 -30.25
N THR A 57 0.01 -9.07 -31.02
CA THR A 57 -0.24 -10.40 -30.46
C THR A 57 0.98 -10.90 -29.69
N THR A 58 2.17 -10.71 -30.23
CA THR A 58 3.43 -11.05 -29.52
C THR A 58 3.55 -10.28 -28.21
N LEU A 59 3.22 -8.99 -28.20
CA LEU A 59 3.27 -8.13 -27.02
C LEU A 59 2.29 -8.60 -25.93
N ILE A 60 1.07 -8.99 -26.32
CA ILE A 60 0.05 -9.57 -25.44
C ILE A 60 0.54 -10.90 -24.86
N LEU A 61 1.02 -11.81 -25.71
CA LEU A 61 1.51 -13.13 -25.30
C LEU A 61 2.69 -13.02 -24.34
N MET A 62 3.65 -12.15 -24.63
CA MET A 62 4.82 -11.94 -23.77
C MET A 62 4.39 -11.38 -22.40
N THR A 63 3.41 -10.48 -22.38
CA THR A 63 2.83 -9.94 -21.13
C THR A 63 2.13 -11.04 -20.32
N VAL A 64 1.30 -11.86 -20.97
CA VAL A 64 0.60 -12.99 -20.34
C VAL A 64 1.60 -14.03 -19.81
N PHE A 65 2.62 -14.37 -20.60
CA PHE A 65 3.68 -15.29 -20.20
C PHE A 65 4.42 -14.79 -18.96
N SER A 66 4.85 -13.51 -18.95
CA SER A 66 5.48 -12.88 -17.79
C SER A 66 4.61 -12.98 -16.53
N ARG A 67 3.29 -12.84 -16.69
CA ARG A 67 2.34 -13.00 -15.59
C ARG A 67 2.18 -14.43 -15.12
N LEU A 68 2.08 -15.40 -16.03
CA LEU A 68 1.98 -16.82 -15.69
C LEU A 68 3.17 -17.28 -14.84
N VAL A 69 4.38 -16.80 -15.16
CA VAL A 69 5.59 -17.06 -14.36
C VAL A 69 5.47 -16.51 -12.93
N GLN A 70 4.77 -15.39 -12.73
CA GLN A 70 4.58 -14.77 -11.41
C GLN A 70 3.45 -15.40 -10.57
N VAL A 71 2.45 -16.01 -11.21
CA VAL A 71 1.28 -16.62 -10.55
C VAL A 71 1.63 -17.55 -9.37
N PRO A 72 2.55 -18.53 -9.49
CA PRO A 72 2.84 -19.44 -8.38
C PRO A 72 3.44 -18.72 -7.16
N PHE A 73 4.25 -17.68 -7.38
CA PHE A 73 4.82 -16.87 -6.31
C PHE A 73 3.74 -16.03 -5.62
N ALA A 74 2.86 -15.41 -6.41
CA ALA A 74 1.73 -14.64 -5.88
C ALA A 74 0.77 -15.53 -5.08
N TYR A 75 0.46 -16.73 -5.58
CA TYR A 75 -0.41 -17.69 -4.91
C TYR A 75 0.18 -18.15 -3.56
N LYS A 76 1.44 -18.61 -3.55
CA LYS A 76 2.11 -19.06 -2.32
C LYS A 76 2.25 -17.93 -1.30
N GLY A 77 2.59 -16.71 -1.75
CA GLY A 77 2.67 -15.53 -0.88
C GLY A 77 1.32 -15.22 -0.22
N ARG A 78 0.25 -15.22 -1.01
CA ARG A 78 -1.12 -15.00 -0.52
C ARG A 78 -1.57 -16.10 0.45
N GLN A 79 -1.32 -17.37 0.14
CA GLN A 79 -1.70 -18.49 1.01
C GLN A 79 -1.02 -18.42 2.38
N ARG A 80 0.29 -18.10 2.41
CA ARG A 80 1.03 -17.90 3.67
C ARG A 80 0.43 -16.76 4.48
N TYR A 81 0.12 -15.64 3.83
CA TYR A 81 -0.50 -14.49 4.47
C TYR A 81 -1.89 -14.83 5.06
N GLU A 82 -2.76 -15.50 4.29
CA GLU A 82 -4.09 -15.88 4.75
C GLU A 82 -4.03 -16.84 5.95
N ARG A 83 -3.16 -17.86 5.90
CA ARG A 83 -2.96 -18.80 7.02
C ARG A 83 -2.45 -18.10 8.28
N ALA A 84 -1.43 -17.27 8.12
CA ALA A 84 -0.84 -16.52 9.22
C ALA A 84 -1.86 -15.58 9.88
N GLN A 85 -2.72 -14.94 9.10
CA GLN A 85 -3.80 -14.10 9.65
C GLN A 85 -4.91 -14.90 10.31
N ALA A 86 -5.29 -16.06 9.75
CA ALA A 86 -6.32 -16.90 10.33
C ALA A 86 -5.93 -17.36 11.74
N LEU A 87 -4.69 -17.83 11.92
CA LEU A 87 -4.14 -18.25 13.21
C LEU A 87 -4.07 -17.08 14.21
N VAL A 88 -3.57 -15.92 13.77
CA VAL A 88 -3.48 -14.75 14.64
C VAL A 88 -4.87 -14.25 15.05
N GLN A 89 -5.86 -14.31 14.16
CA GLN A 89 -7.22 -13.89 14.47
C GLN A 89 -7.95 -14.85 15.42
N SER A 90 -7.78 -16.17 15.25
CA SER A 90 -8.41 -17.16 16.15
C SER A 90 -7.91 -17.01 17.59
N ASP A 91 -6.60 -16.86 17.76
CA ASP A 91 -5.97 -16.75 19.06
C ASP A 91 -6.31 -15.41 19.73
N LEU A 92 -6.33 -14.31 18.96
CA LEU A 92 -6.81 -13.02 19.45
C LEU A 92 -8.28 -13.06 19.90
N ALA A 93 -9.13 -13.79 19.17
CA ALA A 93 -10.54 -13.95 19.53
C ALA A 93 -10.71 -14.74 20.83
N ALA A 94 -9.94 -15.83 21.01
CA ALA A 94 -9.95 -16.64 22.22
C ALA A 94 -9.45 -15.87 23.46
N MET A 95 -8.48 -14.96 23.26
CA MET A 95 -7.82 -14.23 24.36
C MET A 95 -8.53 -12.95 24.78
N ARG A 96 -9.41 -12.43 23.93
CA ARG A 96 -10.19 -11.22 24.19
C ARG A 96 -10.95 -11.21 25.52
N PRO A 97 -11.71 -12.27 25.92
CA PRO A 97 -12.41 -12.28 27.20
C PRO A 97 -11.43 -12.28 28.38
N THR A 98 -10.33 -13.03 28.29
CA THR A 98 -9.34 -13.14 29.37
C THR A 98 -8.62 -11.82 29.63
N ILE A 99 -8.20 -11.13 28.56
CA ILE A 99 -7.62 -9.78 28.67
C ILE A 99 -8.64 -8.80 29.26
N SER A 100 -9.92 -8.90 28.87
CA SER A 100 -10.97 -8.06 29.46
C SER A 100 -11.13 -8.29 30.96
N GLN A 101 -11.05 -9.54 31.43
CA GLN A 101 -11.12 -9.84 32.86
C GLN A 101 -9.89 -9.31 33.61
N HIS A 102 -8.70 -9.41 33.00
CA HIS A 102 -7.46 -8.92 33.59
C HIS A 102 -7.49 -7.40 33.80
N VAL A 103 -7.84 -6.64 32.75
CA VAL A 103 -7.94 -5.17 32.83
C VAL A 103 -8.96 -4.75 33.88
N MET A 104 -10.08 -5.47 33.98
CA MET A 104 -11.08 -5.18 35.01
C MET A 104 -10.55 -5.42 36.43
N LYS A 105 -9.78 -6.49 36.66
CA LYS A 105 -9.15 -6.76 37.97
C LYS A 105 -8.11 -5.71 38.32
N GLU A 106 -7.24 -5.33 37.38
CA GLU A 106 -6.24 -4.28 37.58
C GLU A 106 -6.88 -2.93 37.89
N MET A 107 -7.95 -2.55 37.18
CA MET A 107 -8.66 -1.29 37.44
C MET A 107 -9.32 -1.27 38.83
N LYS A 108 -9.82 -2.42 39.30
CA LYS A 108 -10.35 -2.56 40.67
C LYS A 108 -9.26 -2.45 41.73
N LEU A 109 -8.12 -3.11 41.52
CA LEU A 109 -6.97 -3.08 42.44
C LEU A 109 -6.33 -1.70 42.53
N ALA A 110 -6.22 -1.00 41.41
CA ALA A 110 -5.72 0.38 41.37
C ALA A 110 -6.69 1.40 41.98
N GLY A 111 -7.86 0.97 42.49
CA GLY A 111 -8.80 1.83 43.20
C GLY A 111 -9.36 2.97 42.35
N VAL A 112 -9.42 2.81 41.02
CA VAL A 112 -9.84 3.88 40.11
C VAL A 112 -11.31 4.20 40.35
N LYS A 113 -11.58 5.26 41.11
CA LYS A 113 -12.91 5.83 41.31
C LYS A 113 -13.10 6.96 40.30
N ALA A 114 -13.84 6.67 39.24
CA ALA A 114 -14.17 7.64 38.20
C ALA A 114 -15.62 7.43 37.76
N ASP A 115 -16.17 8.42 37.05
CA ASP A 115 -17.51 8.32 36.50
C ASP A 115 -17.64 7.12 35.54
N MET A 116 -18.83 6.52 35.47
CA MET A 116 -19.08 5.26 34.76
C MET A 116 -18.69 5.33 33.27
N GLU A 117 -18.83 6.50 32.63
CA GLU A 117 -18.38 6.68 31.23
C GLU A 117 -16.86 6.73 31.10
N THR A 118 -16.18 7.45 31.99
CA THR A 118 -14.72 7.55 32.01
C THR A 118 -14.08 6.19 32.29
N LEU A 119 -14.65 5.41 33.22
CA LEU A 119 -14.21 4.06 33.55
C LEU A 119 -14.35 3.11 32.35
N LYS A 120 -15.48 3.15 31.64
CA LYS A 120 -15.70 2.37 30.41
C LYS A 120 -14.71 2.75 29.31
N ASN A 121 -14.39 4.03 29.15
CA ASN A 121 -13.42 4.49 28.15
C ASN A 121 -12.00 4.07 28.51
N MET A 122 -11.59 4.16 29.78
CA MET A 122 -10.30 3.69 30.27
C MET A 122 -10.14 2.18 30.09
N HIS A 123 -11.18 1.40 30.44
CA HIS A 123 -11.20 -0.05 30.24
C HIS A 123 -10.99 -0.41 28.77
N LYS A 124 -11.76 0.22 27.88
CA LYS A 124 -11.64 0.00 26.43
C LYS A 124 -10.25 0.37 25.89
N LYS A 125 -9.66 1.46 26.37
CA LYS A 125 -8.33 1.92 25.95
C LYS A 125 -7.25 0.94 26.38
N ARG A 126 -7.19 0.58 27.67
CA ARG A 126 -6.22 -0.40 28.20
C ARG A 126 -6.39 -1.78 27.57
N GLN A 127 -7.63 -2.23 27.39
CA GLN A 127 -7.92 -3.48 26.68
C GLN A 127 -7.39 -3.44 25.25
N ALA A 128 -7.62 -2.36 24.50
CA ALA A 128 -7.14 -2.23 23.13
C ALA A 128 -5.62 -2.21 23.03
N GLU A 129 -4.93 -1.59 23.99
CA GLU A 129 -3.47 -1.52 24.07
C GLU A 129 -2.86 -2.92 24.30
N LEU A 130 -3.33 -3.64 25.32
CA LEU A 130 -2.89 -5.02 25.58
C LEU A 130 -3.19 -5.97 24.42
N LEU A 131 -4.35 -5.83 23.77
CA LEU A 131 -4.68 -6.62 22.57
C LEU A 131 -3.76 -6.30 21.39
N ASN A 132 -3.33 -5.04 21.23
CA ASN A 132 -2.41 -4.65 20.18
C ASN A 132 -1.01 -5.21 20.42
N ASP A 133 -0.53 -5.22 21.67
CA ASP A 133 0.78 -5.78 21.99
C ASP A 133 0.79 -7.30 21.90
N TYR A 134 -0.26 -7.96 22.41
CA TYR A 134 -0.45 -9.40 22.22
C TYR A 134 -0.51 -9.75 20.73
N ARG A 135 -1.23 -8.96 19.92
CA ARG A 135 -1.25 -9.12 18.46
C ARG A 135 0.14 -9.01 17.85
N LYS A 136 0.95 -8.02 18.24
CA LYS A 136 2.33 -7.87 17.72
C LYS A 136 3.16 -9.10 18.06
N ASP A 137 3.05 -9.62 19.27
CA ASP A 137 3.82 -10.77 19.71
C ASP A 137 3.36 -12.07 19.05
N LEU A 138 2.06 -12.24 18.85
CA LEU A 138 1.52 -13.36 18.10
C LEU A 138 1.98 -13.32 16.63
N MET A 139 2.04 -12.12 16.05
CA MET A 139 2.56 -11.93 14.71
C MET A 139 4.05 -12.26 14.61
N LYS A 140 4.85 -12.00 15.67
CA LYS A 140 6.24 -12.44 15.76
C LYS A 140 6.33 -13.96 15.88
N LYS A 141 5.56 -14.58 16.79
CA LYS A 141 5.56 -16.03 17.04
C LYS A 141 5.24 -16.85 15.81
N HIS A 142 4.21 -16.48 15.05
CA HIS A 142 3.83 -17.19 13.82
C HIS A 142 4.65 -16.78 12.59
N ASN A 143 5.71 -15.97 12.74
CA ASN A 143 6.44 -15.36 11.62
C ASN A 143 5.50 -14.68 10.61
N ALA A 144 4.38 -14.17 11.12
CA ALA A 144 3.31 -13.55 10.36
C ALA A 144 3.61 -12.08 10.07
N GLY A 145 4.87 -11.64 10.15
CA GLY A 145 5.27 -10.25 10.03
C GLY A 145 4.59 -9.56 8.84
N THR A 146 3.70 -8.61 9.14
CA THR A 146 2.81 -7.97 8.16
C THR A 146 3.61 -7.42 6.99
N LEU A 147 4.78 -6.83 7.24
CA LEU A 147 5.63 -6.30 6.17
C LEU A 147 6.28 -7.41 5.34
N LYS A 148 6.90 -8.42 5.95
CA LYS A 148 7.60 -9.49 5.21
C LYS A 148 6.66 -10.27 4.30
N ASN A 149 5.46 -10.60 4.77
CA ASN A 149 4.52 -11.43 4.00
C ASN A 149 3.61 -10.62 3.06
N LEU A 150 3.33 -9.34 3.34
CA LEU A 150 2.52 -8.47 2.47
C LEU A 150 3.34 -7.82 1.37
N ILE A 151 4.61 -7.49 1.62
CA ILE A 151 5.44 -6.72 0.69
C ILE A 151 6.17 -7.66 -0.28
N LEU A 152 6.47 -8.90 0.10
CA LEU A 152 7.22 -9.84 -0.74
C LEU A 152 6.60 -10.07 -2.13
N PRO A 153 5.27 -10.26 -2.29
CA PRO A 153 4.68 -10.40 -3.63
C PRO A 153 4.85 -9.12 -4.48
N ASN A 154 4.72 -7.95 -3.84
CA ASN A 154 4.84 -6.66 -4.52
C ASN A 154 6.30 -6.35 -4.91
N ILE A 155 7.28 -6.75 -4.09
CA ILE A 155 8.71 -6.57 -4.38
C ILE A 155 9.13 -7.35 -5.63
N VAL A 156 8.63 -8.57 -5.82
CA VAL A 156 8.96 -9.36 -7.02
C VAL A 156 8.24 -8.82 -8.25
N GLN A 157 7.01 -8.34 -8.09
CA GLN A 157 6.17 -7.88 -9.19
C GLN A 157 6.59 -6.52 -9.76
N VAL A 158 6.99 -5.57 -8.91
CA VAL A 158 7.30 -4.19 -9.34
C VAL A 158 8.47 -4.13 -10.35
N PRO A 159 9.63 -4.78 -10.12
CA PRO A 159 10.74 -4.78 -11.09
C PRO A 159 10.37 -5.37 -12.43
N ILE A 160 9.60 -6.47 -12.45
CA ILE A 160 9.19 -7.11 -13.71
C ILE A 160 8.21 -6.20 -14.46
N PHE A 161 7.24 -5.60 -13.75
CA PHE A 161 6.29 -4.67 -14.36
C PHE A 161 6.97 -3.40 -14.90
N LEU A 162 7.92 -2.83 -14.15
CA LEU A 162 8.71 -1.68 -14.60
C LEU A 162 9.61 -2.05 -15.78
N GLY A 163 10.24 -3.22 -15.76
CA GLY A 163 11.02 -3.74 -16.87
C GLY A 163 10.19 -3.86 -18.15
N LEU A 164 9.00 -4.46 -18.06
CA LEU A 164 8.06 -4.58 -19.17
C LEU A 164 7.55 -3.22 -19.66
N THR A 165 7.31 -2.28 -18.75
CA THR A 165 6.89 -0.90 -19.08
C THR A 165 7.98 -0.15 -19.84
N LEU A 166 9.22 -0.20 -19.35
CA LEU A 166 10.37 0.42 -20.01
C LEU A 166 10.65 -0.22 -21.36
N PHE A 167 10.54 -1.55 -21.44
CA PHE A 167 10.67 -2.30 -22.67
C PHE A 167 9.62 -1.89 -23.71
N ALA A 168 8.34 -1.88 -23.34
CA ALA A 168 7.26 -1.47 -24.23
C ALA A 168 7.38 0.00 -24.66
N TRP A 169 7.79 0.88 -23.75
CA TRP A 169 8.10 2.27 -24.08
C TRP A 169 9.20 2.36 -25.15
N ARG A 170 10.28 1.58 -25.00
CA ARG A 170 11.39 1.56 -25.96
C ARG A 170 11.01 0.98 -27.32
N LEU A 171 10.17 -0.06 -27.36
CA LEU A 171 9.60 -0.58 -28.61
C LEU A 171 8.80 0.49 -29.37
N CYS A 172 8.16 1.41 -28.65
CA CYS A 172 7.36 2.48 -29.22
C CYS A 172 8.14 3.79 -29.45
N THR A 173 9.47 3.77 -29.50
CA THR A 173 10.28 4.97 -29.78
C THR A 173 10.89 4.88 -31.19
N ASP A 174 10.80 5.96 -31.98
CA ASP A 174 11.18 6.15 -33.40
C ASP A 174 12.30 5.28 -34.01
N PRO A 175 12.24 5.04 -35.35
CA PRO A 175 11.13 4.45 -36.09
C PRO A 175 11.15 2.92 -35.94
N THR A 176 10.00 2.32 -35.68
CA THR A 176 9.86 0.87 -35.49
C THR A 176 8.73 0.32 -36.36
N PRO A 177 8.75 -0.98 -36.73
CA PRO A 177 7.70 -1.58 -37.56
C PRO A 177 6.32 -1.58 -36.88
N LEU A 178 6.26 -1.25 -35.59
CA LEU A 178 5.03 -1.03 -34.82
C LEU A 178 4.23 0.19 -35.31
N GLU A 179 4.83 1.10 -36.09
CA GLU A 179 4.10 2.23 -36.64
C GLU A 179 3.05 1.80 -37.66
N ALA A 180 3.39 0.79 -38.47
CA ALA A 180 2.58 0.31 -39.59
C ALA A 180 1.50 -0.69 -39.17
N GLU A 181 1.53 -1.16 -37.93
CA GLU A 181 0.57 -2.13 -37.42
C GLU A 181 -0.63 -1.42 -36.78
N SER A 182 -1.83 -1.85 -37.16
CA SER A 182 -3.08 -1.47 -36.54
C SER A 182 -3.66 -2.61 -35.70
N PHE A 183 -4.36 -2.26 -34.62
CA PHE A 183 -5.04 -3.22 -33.75
C PHE A 183 -6.37 -2.67 -33.24
N LEU A 184 -7.46 -3.37 -33.57
CA LEU A 184 -8.82 -2.95 -33.25
C LEU A 184 -9.12 -1.55 -33.81
N TRP A 185 -9.24 -0.53 -32.96
CA TRP A 185 -9.47 0.87 -33.33
C TRP A 185 -8.20 1.74 -33.28
N ILE A 186 -7.04 1.12 -33.04
CA ILE A 186 -5.74 1.80 -32.93
C ILE A 186 -5.05 1.70 -34.28
N ASP A 187 -4.83 2.84 -34.93
CA ASP A 187 -4.18 2.88 -36.25
C ASP A 187 -2.66 2.64 -36.19
N SER A 188 -2.04 2.92 -35.05
CA SER A 188 -0.59 2.81 -34.86
C SER A 188 -0.23 2.64 -33.39
N LEU A 189 0.67 1.70 -33.07
CA LEU A 189 1.03 1.42 -31.68
C LEU A 189 1.97 2.47 -31.06
N ILE A 190 2.65 3.26 -31.89
CA ILE A 190 3.58 4.31 -31.45
C ILE A 190 2.83 5.57 -31.04
N ARG A 191 1.71 5.85 -31.71
CA ARG A 191 0.89 7.03 -31.42
C ARG A 191 0.04 6.81 -30.16
N PRO A 192 -0.26 7.86 -29.39
CA PRO A 192 -1.26 7.79 -28.33
C PRO A 192 -2.63 7.38 -28.89
N ASP A 193 -3.44 6.68 -28.08
CA ASP A 193 -4.78 6.25 -28.49
C ASP A 193 -5.70 7.46 -28.74
N PRO A 194 -6.13 7.70 -30.00
CA PRO A 194 -6.95 8.87 -30.34
C PRO A 194 -8.37 8.79 -29.74
N THR A 195 -8.85 7.58 -29.43
CA THR A 195 -10.22 7.36 -28.96
C THR A 195 -10.37 7.42 -27.43
N MET A 196 -9.25 7.48 -26.68
CA MET A 196 -9.21 7.33 -25.22
C MET A 196 -9.78 6.01 -24.68
N THR A 197 -10.08 5.03 -25.54
CA THR A 197 -10.68 3.75 -25.13
C THR A 197 -9.72 2.92 -24.27
N VAL A 198 -8.43 2.87 -24.62
CA VAL A 198 -7.40 2.15 -23.86
C VAL A 198 -7.18 2.78 -22.47
N PRO A 199 -6.93 4.10 -22.34
CA PRO A 199 -6.86 4.76 -21.03
C PRO A 199 -8.11 4.54 -20.17
N VAL A 200 -9.31 4.74 -20.73
CA VAL A 200 -10.57 4.58 -19.98
C VAL A 200 -10.78 3.13 -19.57
N GLY A 201 -10.57 2.18 -20.49
CA GLY A 201 -10.66 0.74 -20.20
C GLY A 201 -9.69 0.33 -19.10
N LEU A 202 -8.47 0.85 -19.12
CA LEU A 202 -7.46 0.62 -18.08
C LEU A 202 -7.88 1.19 -16.72
N GLY A 203 -8.49 2.37 -16.72
CA GLY A 203 -9.07 3.00 -15.53
C GLY A 203 -10.18 2.16 -14.91
N VAL A 204 -11.15 1.74 -15.73
CA VAL A 204 -12.27 0.86 -15.33
C VAL A 204 -11.75 -0.45 -14.76
N LEU A 205 -10.76 -1.05 -15.41
CA LEU A 205 -10.16 -2.31 -14.99
C LEU A 205 -9.39 -2.20 -13.67
N THR A 206 -8.71 -1.07 -13.46
CA THR A 206 -8.05 -0.76 -12.19
C THR A 206 -9.07 -0.58 -11.07
N PHE A 207 -10.18 0.10 -11.35
CA PHE A 207 -11.28 0.24 -10.39
C PHE A 207 -11.93 -1.12 -10.07
N ALA A 208 -12.18 -1.95 -11.09
CA ALA A 208 -12.70 -3.31 -10.93
C ALA A 208 -11.80 -4.17 -10.01
N MET A 209 -10.48 -4.05 -10.14
CA MET A 209 -9.54 -4.73 -9.24
C MET A 209 -9.70 -4.30 -7.77
N ALA A 210 -10.06 -3.04 -7.50
CA ALA A 210 -10.32 -2.56 -6.15
C ALA A 210 -11.62 -3.13 -5.56
N GLU A 211 -12.62 -3.36 -6.41
CA GLU A 211 -13.93 -3.90 -6.02
C GLU A 211 -14.01 -5.42 -6.04
N THR A 212 -13.03 -6.14 -6.59
CA THR A 212 -13.10 -7.60 -6.76
C THR A 212 -13.46 -8.34 -5.46
N LYS A 213 -12.95 -7.88 -4.31
CA LYS A 213 -13.28 -8.49 -3.02
C LYS A 213 -14.75 -8.35 -2.65
N SER A 214 -15.38 -7.20 -2.97
CA SER A 214 -16.80 -6.96 -2.67
C SER A 214 -17.72 -7.82 -3.55
N TRP A 215 -17.33 -8.06 -4.80
CA TRP A 215 -18.09 -8.89 -5.74
C TRP A 215 -18.28 -10.29 -5.23
N THR A 216 -17.22 -10.86 -4.67
CA THR A 216 -17.30 -12.24 -4.25
C THR A 216 -18.01 -12.35 -2.88
N MET A 217 -17.99 -11.36 -1.98
CA MET A 217 -18.51 -11.47 -0.58
C MET A 217 -19.85 -12.20 -0.42
N THR A 218 -19.93 -13.12 0.54
CA THR A 218 -21.14 -13.91 0.85
C THR A 218 -22.22 -13.03 1.50
N ALA A 219 -23.50 -13.39 1.41
CA ALA A 219 -24.60 -12.64 2.03
C ALA A 219 -24.38 -12.39 3.54
N ALA A 220 -23.87 -13.40 4.27
CA ALA A 220 -23.51 -13.25 5.69
C ALA A 220 -22.35 -12.26 5.92
N GLU A 221 -21.33 -12.28 5.06
CA GLU A 221 -20.19 -11.34 5.12
C GLU A 221 -20.62 -9.91 4.78
N ARG A 222 -21.53 -9.73 3.81
CA ARG A 222 -22.11 -8.43 3.47
C ARG A 222 -22.89 -7.86 4.65
N ALA A 223 -23.77 -8.66 5.27
CA ALA A 223 -24.51 -8.25 6.47
C ALA A 223 -23.57 -7.86 7.63
N ALA A 224 -22.48 -8.62 7.84
CA ALA A 224 -21.47 -8.28 8.84
C ALA A 224 -20.72 -6.98 8.50
N GLN A 225 -20.39 -6.76 7.22
CA GLN A 225 -19.74 -5.54 6.75
C GLN A 225 -20.64 -4.32 6.90
N ASP A 226 -21.94 -4.45 6.62
CA ASP A 226 -22.89 -3.36 6.76
C ASP A 226 -23.11 -3.01 8.23
N ARG A 227 -23.19 -4.01 9.13
CA ARG A 227 -23.17 -3.77 10.59
C ARG A 227 -21.92 -3.02 11.02
N ALA A 228 -20.75 -3.40 10.50
CA ALA A 228 -19.49 -2.73 10.80
C ALA A 228 -19.46 -1.29 10.25
N ARG A 229 -19.99 -1.05 9.04
CA ARG A 229 -20.10 0.29 8.44
C ARG A 229 -21.04 1.19 9.25
N THR A 230 -22.20 0.68 9.65
CA THR A 230 -23.16 1.42 10.48
C THR A 230 -22.55 1.74 11.84
N GLN A 231 -21.91 0.76 12.48
CA GLN A 231 -21.25 1.00 13.77
C GLN A 231 -20.11 2.03 13.65
N ARG A 232 -19.39 2.06 12.53
CA ARG A 232 -18.37 3.08 12.25
C ARG A 232 -18.96 4.47 12.02
N ARG A 233 -20.05 4.59 11.26
CA ARG A 233 -20.75 5.86 11.08
C ARG A 233 -21.21 6.45 12.41
N LEU A 234 -21.73 5.61 13.30
CA LEU A 234 -22.09 6.00 14.66
C LEU A 234 -20.88 6.44 15.49
N ARG A 235 -19.73 5.76 15.37
CA ARG A 235 -18.48 6.16 16.05
C ARG A 235 -17.88 7.45 15.49
N ALA A 236 -17.96 7.66 14.18
CA ALA A 236 -17.53 8.89 13.53
C ALA A 236 -18.41 10.08 13.93
N ALA A 237 -19.73 9.86 14.03
CA ALA A 237 -20.67 10.85 14.57
C ALA A 237 -20.38 11.17 16.04
N ALA A 238 -19.90 10.19 16.81
CA ALA A 238 -19.40 10.39 18.18
C ALA A 238 -17.98 10.99 18.26
N GLY A 239 -17.44 11.52 17.16
CA GLY A 239 -16.13 12.18 17.11
C GLY A 239 -14.90 11.27 17.18
N LYS A 240 -15.09 9.94 17.18
CA LYS A 240 -13.99 8.95 17.24
C LYS A 240 -13.62 8.51 15.83
N MET A 241 -12.81 9.31 15.14
CA MET A 241 -12.23 8.98 13.84
C MET A 241 -11.06 7.99 14.03
N GLU A 242 -11.29 6.70 13.82
CA GLU A 242 -10.23 5.68 13.79
C GLU A 242 -9.67 5.57 12.36
N PHE A 243 -8.41 5.95 12.15
CA PHE A 243 -7.74 5.81 10.85
C PHE A 243 -7.43 4.34 10.58
N ASN A 244 -8.22 3.69 9.73
CA ASN A 244 -7.99 2.29 9.37
C ASN A 244 -7.14 2.20 8.10
N LEU A 245 -5.86 1.86 8.25
CA LEU A 245 -4.90 1.75 7.13
C LEU A 245 -5.40 0.83 6.00
N ALA A 246 -6.15 -0.22 6.32
CA ALA A 246 -6.71 -1.14 5.33
C ALA A 246 -7.84 -0.51 4.50
N GLU A 247 -8.57 0.46 5.06
CA GLU A 247 -9.61 1.20 4.35
C GLU A 247 -8.99 2.33 3.51
N SER A 248 -7.96 2.99 4.04
CA SER A 248 -7.14 3.95 3.29
C SER A 248 -6.49 3.30 2.07
N MET A 249 -6.03 2.04 2.17
CA MET A 249 -5.50 1.30 1.02
C MET A 249 -6.55 1.08 -0.09
N LYS A 250 -7.82 0.79 0.26
CA LYS A 250 -8.88 0.65 -0.76
C LYS A 250 -9.15 1.96 -1.48
N SER A 251 -9.26 3.05 -0.72
CA SER A 251 -9.43 4.39 -1.29
C SER A 251 -8.23 4.80 -2.14
N ALA A 252 -7.00 4.46 -1.71
CA ALA A 252 -5.78 4.73 -2.47
C ALA A 252 -5.74 3.98 -3.81
N ILE A 253 -6.14 2.70 -3.86
CA ILE A 253 -6.20 1.94 -5.12
C ILE A 253 -7.22 2.55 -6.08
N ARG A 254 -8.39 2.97 -5.57
CA ARG A 254 -9.38 3.68 -6.40
C ARG A 254 -8.79 4.98 -6.98
N LEU A 255 -8.06 5.74 -6.15
CA LEU A 255 -7.42 6.98 -6.56
C LEU A 255 -6.31 6.77 -7.60
N ILE A 256 -5.55 5.66 -7.53
CA ILE A 256 -4.50 5.31 -8.50
C ILE A 256 -5.05 5.17 -9.93
N SER A 257 -6.34 4.89 -10.10
CA SER A 257 -6.96 4.77 -11.42
C SER A 257 -6.91 6.08 -12.21
N LEU A 258 -7.05 7.24 -11.54
CA LEU A 258 -7.11 8.54 -12.22
C LEU A 258 -5.75 8.96 -12.81
N PRO A 259 -4.63 8.96 -12.06
CA PRO A 259 -3.32 9.24 -12.64
C PRO A 259 -2.95 8.27 -13.75
N ARG A 260 -3.38 7.00 -13.66
CA ARG A 260 -3.09 6.01 -14.68
C ARG A 260 -3.76 6.36 -16.02
N ILE A 261 -5.02 6.79 -16.00
CA ILE A 261 -5.73 7.24 -17.22
C ILE A 261 -4.96 8.42 -17.86
N VAL A 262 -4.58 9.41 -17.06
CA VAL A 262 -3.84 10.60 -17.54
C VAL A 262 -2.47 10.24 -18.11
N VAL A 263 -1.73 9.33 -17.46
CA VAL A 263 -0.42 8.91 -17.97
C VAL A 263 -0.59 8.13 -19.28
N THR A 264 -1.57 7.23 -19.36
CA THR A 264 -1.80 6.41 -20.55
C THR A 264 -2.36 7.23 -21.72
N SER A 265 -3.06 8.33 -21.49
CA SER A 265 -3.56 9.19 -22.58
C SER A 265 -2.45 9.90 -23.36
N PHE A 266 -1.27 10.08 -22.76
CA PHE A 266 -0.10 10.65 -23.44
C PHE A 266 0.94 9.61 -23.84
N ALA A 267 0.77 8.35 -23.42
CA ALA A 267 1.68 7.28 -23.73
C ALA A 267 1.34 6.64 -25.09
N PRO A 268 2.31 5.99 -25.75
CA PRO A 268 2.06 5.17 -26.93
C PRO A 268 0.98 4.10 -26.68
N ALA A 269 0.11 3.87 -27.66
CA ALA A 269 -0.97 2.90 -27.54
C ALA A 269 -0.46 1.48 -27.26
N GLY A 270 0.70 1.09 -27.80
CA GLY A 270 1.36 -0.19 -27.49
C GLY A 270 1.67 -0.36 -26.01
N LEU A 271 2.11 0.71 -25.32
CA LEU A 271 2.27 0.68 -23.86
C LEU A 271 0.93 0.53 -23.15
N GLY A 272 -0.10 1.24 -23.64
CA GLY A 272 -1.46 1.13 -23.15
C GLY A 272 -1.99 -0.32 -23.22
N ILE A 273 -1.76 -1.02 -24.34
CA ILE A 273 -2.16 -2.43 -24.54
C ILE A 273 -1.45 -3.34 -23.53
N VAL A 274 -0.15 -3.15 -23.29
CA VAL A 274 0.60 -3.90 -22.26
C VAL A 274 -0.03 -3.69 -20.89
N TRP A 275 -0.30 -2.43 -20.51
CA TRP A 275 -0.91 -2.11 -19.22
C TRP A 275 -2.33 -2.65 -19.09
N LEU A 276 -3.11 -2.61 -20.16
CA LEU A 276 -4.48 -3.13 -20.22
C LEU A 276 -4.48 -4.66 -20.05
N THR A 277 -3.68 -5.37 -20.84
CA THR A 277 -3.49 -6.83 -20.77
C THR A 277 -3.02 -7.25 -19.37
N ASN A 278 -2.04 -6.54 -18.84
CA ASN A 278 -1.47 -6.75 -17.52
C ASN A 278 -2.51 -6.56 -16.39
N SER A 279 -3.39 -5.57 -16.53
CA SER A 279 -4.46 -5.30 -15.56
C SER A 279 -5.61 -6.31 -15.70
N LEU A 280 -5.89 -6.79 -16.92
CA LEU A 280 -6.92 -7.78 -17.20
C LEU A 280 -6.55 -9.11 -16.58
N PHE A 281 -5.31 -9.54 -16.81
CA PHE A 281 -4.76 -10.74 -16.18
C PHE A 281 -4.81 -10.62 -14.65
N GLY A 282 -4.41 -9.47 -14.09
CA GLY A 282 -4.47 -9.21 -12.65
C GLY A 282 -5.88 -9.33 -12.07
N LEU A 283 -6.89 -8.81 -12.77
CA LEU A 283 -8.30 -8.96 -12.38
C LEU A 283 -8.71 -10.43 -12.36
N ILE A 284 -8.45 -11.16 -13.45
CA ILE A 284 -8.77 -12.60 -13.57
C ILE A 284 -8.07 -13.40 -12.47
N GLN A 285 -6.80 -13.12 -12.22
CA GLN A 285 -6.01 -13.76 -11.16
C GLN A 285 -6.62 -13.48 -9.78
N ASN A 286 -7.01 -12.24 -9.49
CA ASN A 286 -7.62 -11.87 -8.22
C ASN A 286 -8.97 -12.57 -7.99
N VAL A 287 -9.83 -12.58 -9.02
CA VAL A 287 -11.11 -13.30 -9.00
C VAL A 287 -10.89 -14.79 -8.77
N SER A 288 -9.96 -15.39 -9.51
CA SER A 288 -9.64 -16.83 -9.40
C SER A 288 -9.14 -17.19 -8.02
N PHE A 289 -8.21 -16.41 -7.46
CA PHE A 289 -7.69 -16.64 -6.11
C PHE A 289 -8.75 -16.47 -5.03
N ASP A 290 -9.62 -15.46 -5.16
CA ASP A 290 -10.74 -15.28 -4.24
C ASP A 290 -11.68 -16.50 -4.29
N MET A 291 -12.06 -16.94 -5.49
CA MET A 291 -12.90 -18.14 -5.69
C MET A 291 -12.27 -19.41 -5.11
N ILE A 292 -10.98 -19.63 -5.31
CA ILE A 292 -10.26 -20.79 -4.75
C ILE A 292 -10.24 -20.72 -3.21
N SER A 293 -9.90 -19.56 -2.63
CA SER A 293 -9.87 -19.38 -1.17
C SER A 293 -11.25 -19.59 -0.55
N ARG A 294 -12.34 -19.22 -1.25
CA ARG A 294 -13.72 -19.50 -0.82
C ARG A 294 -14.05 -20.97 -0.81
N ARG A 295 -13.75 -21.67 -1.90
CA ARG A 295 -13.98 -23.11 -2.02
C ARG A 295 -13.25 -23.85 -0.90
N ARG A 296 -12.04 -23.40 -0.52
CA ARG A 296 -11.30 -23.96 0.61
C ARG A 296 -12.00 -23.72 1.95
N ARG A 297 -12.45 -22.49 2.22
CA ARG A 297 -13.20 -22.17 3.46
C ARG A 297 -14.52 -22.93 3.58
N ALA A 298 -15.26 -23.06 2.49
CA ALA A 298 -16.51 -23.82 2.47
C ALA A 298 -16.27 -25.30 2.80
N ARG A 299 -15.18 -25.91 2.30
CA ARG A 299 -14.79 -27.27 2.66
C ARG A 299 -14.39 -27.37 4.14
N GLU A 300 -13.59 -26.42 4.63
CA GLU A 300 -13.19 -26.36 6.04
C GLU A 300 -14.39 -26.18 6.99
N GLU A 301 -15.48 -25.54 6.57
CA GLU A 301 -16.72 -25.43 7.37
C GLU A 301 -17.54 -26.73 7.39
N VAL A 302 -17.56 -27.47 6.28
CA VAL A 302 -18.24 -28.77 6.19
C VAL A 302 -17.48 -29.85 6.98
N ASP A 303 -16.15 -29.83 6.90
CA ASP A 303 -15.27 -30.80 7.58
C ASP A 303 -15.10 -30.51 9.07
N LYS A 304 -15.51 -29.33 9.57
CA LYS A 304 -15.56 -29.09 11.01
C LYS A 304 -16.62 -30.03 11.61
N PRO A 305 -16.24 -31.02 12.44
CA PRO A 305 -17.24 -31.81 13.15
C PRO A 305 -18.08 -30.81 13.95
N LYS A 306 -19.41 -30.86 13.79
CA LYS A 306 -20.34 -30.13 14.64
C LYS A 306 -19.97 -30.48 16.07
N LEU A 307 -19.23 -29.59 16.74
CA LEU A 307 -18.94 -29.76 18.15
C LEU A 307 -20.30 -29.91 18.81
N GLN A 308 -20.54 -31.10 19.35
CA GLN A 308 -21.60 -31.32 20.32
C GLN A 308 -21.46 -30.23 21.39
N PRO A 309 -22.58 -29.69 21.93
CA PRO A 309 -22.52 -28.67 22.96
C PRO A 309 -21.58 -29.12 24.07
N ALA A 310 -20.44 -28.45 24.18
CA ALA A 310 -19.31 -28.93 24.96
C ALA A 310 -19.65 -28.90 26.44
N THR A 311 -19.66 -30.09 27.05
CA THR A 311 -19.16 -30.29 28.41
C THR A 311 -17.83 -29.56 28.54
N ALA A 312 -17.64 -28.83 29.64
CA ALA A 312 -16.55 -27.89 29.85
C ALA A 312 -15.17 -28.44 29.41
N PRO A 313 -14.37 -27.67 28.64
CA PRO A 313 -13.04 -28.10 28.25
C PRO A 313 -12.14 -28.25 29.49
N PRO A 314 -11.23 -29.25 29.53
CA PRO A 314 -10.22 -29.33 30.56
C PRO A 314 -9.32 -28.08 30.52
N PRO A 315 -8.81 -27.63 31.68
CA PRO A 315 -8.02 -26.41 31.76
C PRO A 315 -6.76 -26.54 30.88
N PRO A 316 -6.45 -25.55 30.04
CA PRO A 316 -5.28 -25.60 29.17
C PRO A 316 -3.97 -25.64 29.99
N PRO A 317 -2.94 -26.37 29.54
CA PRO A 317 -1.61 -26.31 30.12
C PRO A 317 -1.11 -24.86 30.10
N GLU A 318 -0.38 -24.47 31.15
CA GLU A 318 0.00 -23.09 31.51
C GLU A 318 0.06 -22.15 30.31
N SER A 319 -0.97 -21.29 30.24
CA SER A 319 -1.17 -20.40 29.11
C SER A 319 0.07 -19.50 28.92
N PRO A 320 0.58 -19.31 27.69
CA PRO A 320 1.59 -18.29 27.39
C PRO A 320 1.14 -16.86 27.80
N LEU A 321 -0.13 -16.70 28.17
CA LEU A 321 -0.66 -15.53 28.87
C LEU A 321 -0.14 -15.36 30.29
N ALA A 322 -0.01 -16.43 31.09
CA ALA A 322 0.49 -16.32 32.46
C ALA A 322 1.96 -15.83 32.46
N ALA A 323 2.75 -16.32 31.52
CA ALA A 323 4.12 -15.84 31.29
C ALA A 323 4.16 -14.39 30.77
N HIS A 324 3.23 -13.98 29.89
CA HIS A 324 3.20 -12.62 29.34
C HIS A 324 2.63 -11.59 30.34
N ILE A 325 1.59 -11.97 31.09
CA ILE A 325 1.03 -11.18 32.19
C ILE A 325 2.05 -11.03 33.31
N ARG A 326 2.77 -12.09 33.70
CA ARG A 326 3.92 -11.96 34.62
C ARG A 326 4.95 -10.98 34.07
N LYS A 327 5.38 -11.15 32.81
CA LYS A 327 6.38 -10.27 32.19
C LYS A 327 5.95 -8.80 32.13
N ILE A 328 4.66 -8.49 31.94
CA ILE A 328 4.12 -7.12 31.94
C ILE A 328 3.95 -6.59 33.38
N SER A 329 3.50 -7.45 34.31
CA SER A 329 3.38 -7.13 35.74
C SER A 329 4.74 -6.81 36.35
N ASP A 330 5.75 -7.63 36.07
CA ASP A 330 7.12 -7.47 36.55
C ASP A 330 7.73 -6.16 36.02
N ALA A 331 7.58 -5.89 34.71
CA ALA A 331 8.04 -4.64 34.09
C ALA A 331 7.31 -3.38 34.59
N SER A 332 6.05 -3.49 35.01
CA SER A 332 5.31 -2.38 35.61
C SER A 332 5.67 -2.15 37.08
N SER A 333 6.10 -3.20 37.80
CA SER A 333 6.56 -3.08 39.18
C SER A 333 7.93 -2.39 39.28
N GLU A 334 8.81 -2.62 38.31
CA GLU A 334 10.12 -1.96 38.23
C GLU A 334 9.99 -0.44 37.95
N LEU A 335 9.01 -0.02 37.15
CA LEU A 335 8.77 1.41 36.89
C LEU A 335 8.11 2.17 38.06
N SER A 336 7.51 1.46 39.03
CA SER A 336 6.82 2.08 40.16
C SER A 336 7.66 2.11 41.46
N GLY A 337 8.91 1.61 41.42
CA GLY A 337 9.75 1.39 42.59
C GLY A 337 10.63 2.55 43.06
N ASP A 338 10.63 3.72 42.40
CA ASP A 338 11.64 4.77 42.63
C ASP A 338 11.05 6.15 42.98
N VAL A 339 10.14 6.20 43.96
CA VAL A 339 9.81 7.45 44.66
C VAL A 339 9.98 7.24 46.16
N ALA A 340 11.22 7.37 46.62
CA ALA A 340 11.54 7.49 48.03
C ALA A 340 11.01 8.82 48.60
N PRO A 341 10.35 8.84 49.77
CA PRO A 341 9.90 10.07 50.40
C PRO A 341 11.08 10.71 51.14
N SER A 342 11.68 11.76 50.58
CA SER A 342 12.68 12.57 51.29
C SER A 342 11.97 13.55 52.22
N GLY A 343 12.18 13.36 53.52
CA GLY A 343 11.63 14.17 54.60
C GLY A 343 12.34 15.51 54.78
N ARG A 344 11.52 16.55 54.98
CA ARG A 344 11.63 17.64 55.97
C ARG A 344 13.04 18.02 56.46
N ALA A 345 13.50 19.20 56.06
CA ALA A 345 14.43 20.00 56.87
C ALA A 345 14.15 21.51 56.79
N THR A 346 14.49 22.14 57.89
CA THR A 346 14.27 23.47 58.47
C THR A 346 14.69 24.71 57.66
N ARG A 347 13.97 25.81 57.94
CA ARG A 347 14.31 27.23 57.69
C ARG A 347 15.58 27.65 58.49
N PRO A 348 16.43 28.56 57.98
CA PRO A 348 16.42 29.94 58.52
C PRO A 348 16.71 31.04 57.45
N ALA A 349 16.98 32.26 57.94
CA ALA A 349 16.69 33.57 57.39
C ALA A 349 17.73 34.21 56.43
N ALA A 350 17.25 35.27 55.74
CA ALA A 350 17.90 36.51 55.24
C ALA A 350 19.39 36.47 54.80
N THR A 351 19.81 37.07 53.68
CA THR A 351 19.91 38.54 53.48
C THR A 351 20.41 38.85 52.05
N SER A 352 19.89 39.96 51.47
CA SER A 352 20.48 40.90 50.48
C SER A 352 20.95 40.50 49.07
N ALA A 353 20.54 41.38 48.14
CA ALA A 353 21.29 41.97 47.01
C ALA A 353 21.06 41.43 45.57
N THR A 354 20.19 42.18 44.88
CA THR A 354 20.16 42.60 43.44
C THR A 354 21.58 42.92 42.88
N PRO A 355 21.84 43.04 41.54
CA PRO A 355 20.87 43.38 40.49
C PRO A 355 21.04 42.78 39.06
N MET A 356 19.98 43.05 38.27
CA MET A 356 19.95 43.38 36.83
C MET A 356 20.82 42.58 35.85
N LYS A 357 20.15 41.89 34.91
CA LYS A 357 20.31 42.24 33.50
C LYS A 357 19.05 41.95 32.66
N THR A 358 18.69 42.99 31.95
CA THR A 358 17.69 43.21 30.91
C THR A 358 17.91 42.36 29.66
N ALA A 359 16.81 41.85 29.08
CA ALA A 359 16.50 41.85 27.64
C ALA A 359 15.09 41.23 27.49
N SER A 360 13.99 41.99 27.46
CA SER A 360 13.45 42.73 26.30
C SER A 360 13.43 41.93 24.99
N ALA A 361 12.21 41.62 24.55
CA ALA A 361 11.66 41.80 23.20
C ALA A 361 11.12 40.53 22.53
N THR A 362 10.03 40.51 21.75
CA THR A 362 8.89 41.41 21.50
C THR A 362 7.96 40.61 20.57
N ALA A 363 6.65 40.75 20.81
CA ALA A 363 5.55 40.77 19.83
C ALA A 363 4.99 39.51 19.13
N SER A 364 3.66 39.66 19.01
CA SER A 364 2.74 39.30 17.92
C SER A 364 2.05 37.94 18.03
N SER A 365 0.85 37.87 18.60
CA SER A 365 -0.45 38.39 18.17
C SER A 365 -1.18 37.54 17.11
N THR A 366 -2.21 36.83 17.57
CA THR A 366 -3.60 37.00 17.12
C THR A 366 -3.84 37.26 15.64
N SER A 367 -4.26 36.23 14.88
CA SER A 367 -5.14 36.37 13.71
C SER A 367 -5.34 35.01 13.03
N LYS A 368 -6.45 34.29 13.30
CA LYS A 368 -7.10 33.35 12.35
C LYS A 368 -8.45 32.77 12.79
N ALA A 369 -9.20 33.46 13.67
CA ALA A 369 -10.53 33.03 14.10
C ALA A 369 -11.71 33.80 13.45
N ARG A 370 -11.49 34.53 12.35
CA ARG A 370 -12.53 35.37 11.73
C ARG A 370 -12.59 35.20 10.21
N ALA A 371 -12.97 34.00 9.75
CA ALA A 371 -13.22 33.73 8.33
C ALA A 371 -14.38 32.76 8.05
N LYS A 372 -15.28 32.51 9.01
CA LYS A 372 -16.41 31.57 8.82
C LYS A 372 -17.81 32.13 9.04
N SER A 373 -17.97 33.44 9.21
CA SER A 373 -19.27 34.05 9.55
C SER A 373 -19.86 35.00 8.49
N ALA A 374 -19.38 34.96 7.24
CA ALA A 374 -19.84 35.87 6.18
C ALA A 374 -20.31 35.18 4.89
N LYS A 375 -20.76 33.91 4.95
CA LYS A 375 -21.31 33.21 3.76
C LYS A 375 -22.68 32.56 4.01
N ARG A 376 -23.49 33.15 4.90
CA ARG A 376 -24.85 32.69 5.23
C ARG A 376 -25.89 33.82 5.26
N ARG A 377 -25.66 34.87 4.47
CA ARG A 377 -26.63 35.93 4.14
C ARG A 377 -26.49 36.26 2.66
N GLN A 378 -27.00 35.36 1.82
CA GLN A 378 -27.41 35.54 0.41
C GLN A 378 -27.70 34.13 -0.12
N ALA A 379 -28.82 33.58 0.35
CA ALA A 379 -29.64 32.52 -0.20
C ALA A 379 -30.89 32.44 0.67
#